data_AF-X0VR99-F1
#
_entry.id   AF-X0VR99-F1
#
_cell.length_a   1.000
_cell.length_b   1.000
_cell.length_c   1.000
_cell.angle_alpha   90.00
_cell.angle_beta   90.00
_cell.angle_gamma   90.00
#
_symmetry.space_group_name_H-M   'P 1'
#
loop_
_entity.id
_entity.type
_entity.pdbx_description
1 polymer ?
#
loop_
_entity_poly.entity_id
_entity_poly.type
_entity_poly.pdbx_seq_one_letter_code
_entity_poly.pdbx_strand_id
1 'polypeptide(L)'
;ISLARNLFTGAGYTEFGQPHTVHHPLFPILIGITWKLTGDLLFAAQLISTLAGAFLVIPAYYLGKYLFNLRTGYYSGLLVAIFPVLVYGSSEPFCESLYTFLMVSGFAFFWAAFRKKKTTGMFFCGLLIGLAFLTHPLGVSFMPLLVVFLFFAQFSSGKTRWRSFLLRAAALVLGFSLSCLPFWVYLHGVAGNWQLSGSSHYKDLTLRLDQVDGMPEGEVIFKYMETIFNPPDADVTRREMGMSELALRHPDRLMRIVRFNLE
;
A
#
# COMPACT_ATOMS: atom_id res chain seq x y z
N ILE A 1 -2.87 15.25 4.26
CA ILE A 1 -3.98 16.20 4.55
C ILE A 1 -4.32 17.06 3.33
N SER A 2 -3.33 17.69 2.68
CA SER A 2 -3.47 18.46 1.42
C SER A 2 -4.31 17.73 0.36
N LEU A 3 -3.98 16.48 0.08
CA LEU A 3 -4.69 15.61 -0.88
C LEU A 3 -6.17 15.44 -0.55
N ALA A 4 -6.51 15.27 0.73
CA ALA A 4 -7.90 15.11 1.17
C ALA A 4 -8.70 16.40 0.94
N ARG A 5 -8.11 17.56 1.25
CA ARG A 5 -8.72 18.86 0.99
C ARG A 5 -8.99 19.01 -0.52
N ASN A 6 -7.96 18.84 -1.35
CA ASN A 6 -8.06 19.05 -2.80
C ASN A 6 -9.09 18.14 -3.46
N LEU A 7 -9.15 16.87 -3.04
CA LEU A 7 -10.13 15.91 -3.56
C LEU A 7 -11.57 16.35 -3.25
N PHE A 8 -11.81 16.90 -2.07
CA PHE A 8 -13.16 17.25 -1.60
C PHE A 8 -13.56 18.69 -1.92
N THR A 9 -12.62 19.57 -2.27
CA THR A 9 -12.89 20.93 -2.78
C THR A 9 -13.06 20.97 -4.30
N GLY A 10 -12.93 19.84 -5.00
CA GLY A 10 -13.11 19.74 -6.45
C GLY A 10 -11.85 19.98 -7.28
N ALA A 11 -10.69 20.16 -6.64
CA ALA A 11 -9.39 20.27 -7.32
C ALA A 11 -8.82 18.90 -7.78
N GLY A 12 -9.53 17.81 -7.49
CA GLY A 12 -9.12 16.44 -7.83
C GLY A 12 -8.06 15.88 -6.89
N TYR A 13 -7.53 14.69 -7.22
CA TYR A 13 -6.45 14.06 -6.44
C TYR A 13 -5.08 14.67 -6.82
N THR A 14 -4.93 15.96 -6.53
CA THR A 14 -3.80 16.77 -6.95
C THR A 14 -3.02 17.32 -5.76
N GLU A 15 -1.72 17.54 -5.95
CA GLU A 15 -0.85 18.25 -5.01
C GLU A 15 -0.02 19.25 -5.80
N PHE A 16 0.07 20.50 -5.33
CA PHE A 16 0.69 21.61 -6.06
C PHE A 16 0.16 21.80 -7.51
N GLY A 17 -1.13 21.51 -7.75
CA GLY A 17 -1.75 21.64 -9.07
C GLY A 17 -1.46 20.49 -10.05
N GLN A 18 -0.64 19.50 -9.65
CA GLN A 18 -0.32 18.34 -10.46
C GLN A 18 -1.04 17.08 -9.92
N PRO A 19 -1.45 16.14 -10.78
CA PRO A 19 -1.98 14.84 -10.34
C PRO A 19 -0.98 14.12 -9.42
N HIS A 20 -1.44 13.71 -8.24
CA HIS A 20 -0.58 13.02 -7.29
C HIS A 20 -0.70 11.50 -7.49
N THR A 21 0.43 10.80 -7.57
CA THR A 21 0.47 9.35 -7.84
C THR A 21 1.17 8.53 -6.74
N VAL A 22 2.00 9.17 -5.90
CA VAL A 22 2.86 8.48 -4.91
C VAL A 22 2.06 8.00 -3.69
N HIS A 23 1.31 8.91 -3.06
CA HIS A 23 0.48 8.59 -1.91
C HIS A 23 -0.79 7.88 -2.35
N HIS A 24 -1.07 6.76 -1.70
CA HIS A 24 -2.22 5.93 -2.03
C HIS A 24 -3.51 6.53 -1.44
N PRO A 25 -4.65 6.35 -2.11
CA PRO A 25 -5.80 7.22 -1.93
C PRO A 25 -6.69 6.88 -0.72
N LEU A 26 -6.57 5.71 -0.10
CA LEU A 26 -7.54 5.29 0.91
C LEU A 26 -7.53 6.21 2.14
N PHE A 27 -6.35 6.56 2.64
CA PHE A 27 -6.24 7.42 3.82
C PHE A 27 -6.74 8.86 3.53
N PRO A 28 -6.33 9.54 2.45
CA PRO A 28 -6.91 10.84 2.06
C PRO A 28 -8.43 10.81 1.81
N ILE A 29 -8.95 9.74 1.20
CA ILE A 29 -10.40 9.60 0.98
C ILE A 29 -11.14 9.55 2.32
N LEU A 30 -10.68 8.70 3.24
CA LEU A 30 -11.30 8.57 4.56
C LEU A 30 -11.22 9.89 5.35
N ILE A 31 -10.09 10.60 5.27
CA ILE A 31 -9.95 11.94 5.88
C ILE A 31 -11.00 12.89 5.33
N GLY A 32 -11.16 12.96 4.01
CA GLY A 32 -12.10 13.90 3.41
C GLY A 32 -13.58 13.54 3.68
N ILE A 33 -13.93 12.26 3.77
CA ILE A 33 -15.27 11.83 4.20
C ILE A 33 -15.53 12.27 5.64
N THR A 34 -14.58 11.97 6.54
CA THR A 34 -14.68 12.32 7.97
C THR A 34 -14.67 13.84 8.17
N TRP A 35 -13.92 14.56 7.34
CA TRP A 35 -13.85 16.03 7.36
C TRP A 35 -15.21 16.69 7.12
N LYS A 36 -16.08 16.10 6.28
CA LYS A 36 -17.46 16.60 6.11
C LYS A 36 -18.28 16.56 7.39
N LEU A 37 -17.93 15.68 8.34
CA LEU A 37 -18.61 15.53 9.62
C LEU A 37 -17.96 16.36 10.72
N THR A 38 -16.64 16.50 10.69
CA THR A 38 -15.87 17.15 11.77
C THR A 38 -15.57 18.63 11.51
N GLY A 39 -15.53 19.07 10.25
CA GLY A 39 -15.10 20.41 9.85
C GLY A 39 -13.59 20.67 9.94
N ASP A 40 -12.84 19.82 10.66
CA ASP A 40 -11.39 19.90 10.83
C ASP A 40 -10.70 18.67 10.21
N LEU A 41 -9.77 18.93 9.28
CA LEU A 41 -9.00 17.93 8.55
C LEU A 41 -7.95 17.21 9.42
N LEU A 42 -7.31 17.93 10.33
CA LEU A 42 -6.30 17.35 11.22
C LEU A 42 -6.99 16.44 12.22
N PHE A 43 -8.08 16.91 12.82
CA PHE A 43 -8.90 16.09 13.71
C PHE A 43 -9.48 14.88 12.99
N ALA A 44 -9.96 15.03 11.75
CA ALA A 44 -10.44 13.90 10.94
C ALA A 44 -9.35 12.84 10.73
N ALA A 45 -8.12 13.25 10.43
CA ALA A 45 -7.00 12.33 10.25
C ALA A 45 -6.61 11.62 11.55
N GLN A 46 -6.49 12.37 12.65
CA GLN A 46 -6.24 11.80 13.97
C GLN A 46 -7.33 10.80 14.36
N LEU A 47 -8.60 11.14 14.16
CA LEU A 47 -9.72 10.26 14.48
C LEU A 47 -9.63 8.92 13.74
N ILE A 48 -9.30 8.93 12.44
CA ILE A 48 -9.13 7.70 11.65
C ILE A 48 -7.97 6.86 12.19
N SER A 49 -6.81 7.49 12.46
CA SER A 49 -5.63 6.81 12.99
C SER A 49 -5.89 6.22 14.39
N THR A 50 -6.58 6.95 15.26
CA THR A 50 -6.93 6.52 16.61
C THR A 50 -7.93 5.37 16.59
N LEU A 51 -8.97 5.45 15.76
CA LEU A 51 -9.94 4.36 15.60
C LEU A 51 -9.28 3.10 15.01
N ALA A 52 -8.39 3.26 14.03
CA ALA A 52 -7.65 2.13 13.47
C ALA A 52 -6.74 1.47 14.51
N GLY A 53 -6.01 2.26 15.29
CA GLY A 53 -5.17 1.76 16.39
C GLY A 53 -5.98 1.05 17.48
N ALA A 54 -7.15 1.59 17.86
CA ALA A 54 -8.04 0.95 18.82
C ALA A 54 -8.59 -0.38 18.28
N PHE A 55 -9.03 -0.41 17.02
CA PHE A 55 -9.56 -1.63 16.41
C PHE A 55 -8.50 -2.68 16.07
N LEU A 56 -7.22 -2.32 15.99
CA LEU A 56 -6.10 -3.26 15.79
C LEU A 56 -6.01 -4.33 16.87
N VAL A 57 -6.50 -4.05 18.08
CA VAL A 57 -6.55 -5.01 19.20
C VAL A 57 -7.37 -6.26 18.83
N ILE A 58 -8.47 -6.08 18.09
CA ILE A 58 -9.41 -7.16 17.74
C ILE A 58 -8.76 -8.21 16.81
N PRO A 59 -8.23 -7.86 15.62
CA PRO A 59 -7.60 -8.83 14.74
C PRO A 59 -6.31 -9.41 15.35
N ALA A 60 -5.57 -8.65 16.17
CA ALA A 60 -4.41 -9.17 16.90
C ALA A 60 -4.81 -10.29 17.88
N TYR A 61 -5.88 -10.09 18.64
CA TYR A 61 -6.45 -11.13 19.52
C TYR A 61 -6.82 -12.38 18.74
N TYR A 62 -7.56 -12.23 17.64
CA TYR A 62 -8.00 -13.37 16.84
C TYR A 62 -6.83 -14.10 16.19
N LEU A 63 -5.83 -13.38 15.69
CA LEU A 63 -4.64 -13.97 15.09
C LEU A 63 -3.88 -14.80 16.12
N GLY A 64 -3.61 -14.26 17.31
CA GLY A 64 -2.97 -15.00 18.41
C GLY A 64 -3.78 -16.22 18.85
N LYS A 65 -5.12 -16.07 18.94
CA LYS A 65 -6.05 -17.16 19.25
C LYS A 65 -6.00 -18.28 18.22
N TYR A 66 -5.95 -17.95 16.94
CA TYR A 66 -5.94 -18.96 15.89
C TYR A 66 -4.56 -19.56 15.63
N LEU A 67 -3.47 -18.88 15.93
CA LEU A 67 -2.12 -19.44 15.80
C LEU A 67 -1.82 -20.40 16.94
N PHE A 68 -2.13 -20.00 18.17
CA PHE A 68 -1.75 -20.74 19.37
C PHE A 68 -2.97 -21.17 20.17
N ASN A 69 -3.50 -20.30 21.03
CA ASN A 69 -4.62 -20.61 21.92
C ASN A 69 -5.27 -19.31 22.45
N LEU A 70 -6.37 -19.47 23.17
CA LEU A 70 -7.16 -18.37 23.72
C LEU A 70 -6.34 -17.41 24.61
N ARG A 71 -5.47 -17.94 25.47
CA ARG A 71 -4.63 -17.14 26.38
C ARG A 71 -3.64 -16.28 25.61
N THR A 72 -2.97 -16.86 24.62
CA THR A 72 -2.06 -16.13 23.73
C THR A 72 -2.79 -15.01 23.00
N GLY A 73 -4.01 -15.26 22.50
CA GLY A 73 -4.83 -14.22 21.89
C GLY A 73 -5.10 -13.03 22.84
N TYR A 74 -5.48 -13.31 24.08
CA TYR A 74 -5.67 -12.26 25.10
C TYR A 74 -4.39 -11.45 25.34
N TYR A 75 -3.25 -12.11 25.54
CA TYR A 75 -1.97 -11.41 25.74
C TYR A 75 -1.53 -10.63 24.50
N SER A 76 -1.74 -11.14 23.29
CA SER A 76 -1.45 -10.40 22.05
C SER A 76 -2.28 -9.13 21.94
N GLY A 77 -3.59 -9.20 22.21
CA GLY A 77 -4.46 -8.02 22.21
C GLY A 77 -4.05 -7.00 23.28
N LEU A 78 -3.73 -7.47 24.49
CA LEU A 78 -3.28 -6.62 25.58
C LEU A 78 -1.96 -5.92 25.24
N LEU A 79 -0.98 -6.65 24.71
CA LEU A 79 0.31 -6.09 24.28
C LEU A 79 0.10 -5.00 23.23
N VAL A 80 -0.72 -5.26 22.20
CA VAL A 80 -1.06 -4.26 21.17
C VAL A 80 -1.69 -3.01 21.79
N ALA A 81 -2.57 -3.16 22.76
CA ALA A 81 -3.26 -2.04 23.40
C ALA A 81 -2.34 -1.14 24.24
N ILE A 82 -1.26 -1.68 24.81
CA ILE A 82 -0.35 -0.94 25.70
C ILE A 82 1.01 -0.63 25.05
N PHE A 83 1.30 -1.18 23.87
CA PHE A 83 2.62 -1.04 23.25
C PHE A 83 2.87 0.43 22.85
N PRO A 84 3.88 1.11 23.43
CA PRO A 84 4.01 2.56 23.32
C PRO A 84 4.06 3.07 21.88
N VAL A 85 4.75 2.36 20.98
CA VAL A 85 4.89 2.77 19.57
C VAL A 85 3.55 2.70 18.83
N LEU A 86 2.71 1.70 19.13
CA LEU A 86 1.38 1.58 18.51
C LEU A 86 0.40 2.61 19.06
N VAL A 87 0.49 2.93 20.35
CA VAL A 87 -0.31 3.99 20.98
C VAL A 87 0.09 5.37 20.46
N TYR A 88 1.39 5.63 20.32
CA TYR A 88 1.89 6.87 19.74
C TYR A 88 1.47 6.99 18.27
N GLY A 89 1.69 5.93 17.48
CA GLY A 89 1.33 5.92 16.06
C GLY A 89 -0.18 6.06 15.80
N SER A 90 -1.04 5.69 16.77
CA SER A 90 -2.49 5.86 16.66
C SER A 90 -2.97 7.25 17.08
N SER A 91 -2.17 7.99 17.85
CA SER A 91 -2.49 9.35 18.30
C SER A 91 -2.14 10.40 17.24
N GLU A 92 -1.10 10.14 16.45
CA GLU A 92 -0.70 10.99 15.33
C GLU A 92 -1.51 10.69 14.05
N PRO A 93 -1.67 11.67 13.12
CA PRO A 93 -2.41 11.52 11.87
C PRO A 93 -1.63 10.70 10.81
N PHE A 94 -1.11 9.56 11.24
CA PHE A 94 -0.29 8.64 10.47
C PHE A 94 -1.15 7.55 9.80
N CYS A 95 -0.87 7.29 8.53
CA CYS A 95 -1.55 6.28 7.73
C CYS A 95 -1.20 4.84 8.17
N GLU A 96 -0.07 4.72 8.88
CA GLU A 96 0.55 3.50 9.38
C GLU A 96 -0.38 2.74 10.33
N SER A 97 -1.17 3.46 11.13
CA SER A 97 -2.16 2.86 12.02
C SER A 97 -3.27 2.15 11.25
N LEU A 98 -3.80 2.81 10.21
CA LEU A 98 -4.82 2.23 9.33
C LEU A 98 -4.25 1.06 8.51
N TYR A 99 -3.06 1.22 7.97
CA TYR A 99 -2.33 0.17 7.26
C TYR A 99 -2.17 -1.09 8.13
N THR A 100 -1.67 -0.92 9.36
CA THR A 100 -1.42 -2.02 10.29
C THR A 100 -2.72 -2.73 10.67
N PHE A 101 -3.79 -1.97 10.95
CA PHE A 101 -5.11 -2.52 11.21
C PHE A 101 -5.63 -3.40 10.05
N LEU A 102 -5.60 -2.88 8.82
CA LEU A 102 -6.08 -3.60 7.64
C LEU A 102 -5.22 -4.84 7.35
N MET A 103 -3.90 -4.72 7.47
CA MET A 103 -2.95 -5.81 7.25
C MET A 103 -3.16 -6.95 8.25
N VAL A 104 -3.19 -6.65 9.56
CA VAL A 104 -3.38 -7.66 10.61
C VAL A 104 -4.77 -8.30 10.51
N SER A 105 -5.79 -7.52 10.16
CA SER A 105 -7.12 -8.05 9.85
C SER A 105 -7.09 -9.02 8.67
N GLY A 106 -6.40 -8.66 7.59
CA GLY A 106 -6.18 -9.52 6.43
C GLY A 106 -5.55 -10.86 6.81
N PHE A 107 -4.52 -10.87 7.67
CA PHE A 107 -3.90 -12.09 8.17
C PHE A 107 -4.81 -12.91 9.08
N ALA A 108 -5.57 -12.26 9.96
CA ALA A 108 -6.54 -12.95 10.81
C ALA A 108 -7.61 -13.68 9.96
N PHE A 109 -8.14 -13.01 8.92
CA PHE A 109 -9.06 -13.62 7.97
C PHE A 109 -8.41 -14.74 7.16
N PHE A 110 -7.19 -14.53 6.66
CA PHE A 110 -6.43 -15.55 5.94
C PHE A 110 -6.33 -16.84 6.75
N TRP A 111 -5.89 -16.72 8.00
CA TRP A 111 -5.64 -17.87 8.85
C TRP A 111 -6.94 -18.57 9.28
N ALA A 112 -7.99 -17.80 9.58
CA ALA A 112 -9.31 -18.34 9.87
C ALA A 112 -9.90 -19.09 8.66
N ALA A 113 -9.79 -18.51 7.46
CA ALA A 113 -10.22 -19.09 6.20
C ALA A 113 -9.39 -20.33 5.86
N PHE A 114 -8.10 -20.30 6.17
CA PHE A 114 -7.18 -21.40 5.95
C PHE A 114 -7.57 -22.64 6.77
N ARG A 115 -7.79 -22.48 8.08
CA ARG A 115 -8.23 -23.58 8.96
C ARG A 115 -9.61 -24.11 8.61
N LYS A 116 -10.57 -23.22 8.32
CA LYS A 116 -11.96 -23.60 8.00
C LYS A 116 -12.16 -24.02 6.55
N LYS A 117 -11.10 -23.97 5.71
CA LYS A 117 -11.14 -24.22 4.26
C LYS A 117 -12.21 -23.41 3.52
N LYS A 118 -12.50 -22.18 3.99
CA LYS A 118 -13.54 -21.31 3.43
C LYS A 118 -12.96 -20.40 2.35
N THR A 119 -13.56 -20.41 1.16
CA THR A 119 -13.20 -19.51 0.04
C THR A 119 -13.61 -18.07 0.30
N THR A 120 -14.79 -17.83 0.89
CA THR A 120 -15.28 -16.49 1.22
C THR A 120 -14.33 -15.73 2.14
N GLY A 121 -13.72 -16.41 3.11
CA GLY A 121 -12.73 -15.78 3.98
C GLY A 121 -11.43 -15.40 3.27
N MET A 122 -11.07 -16.11 2.19
CA MET A 122 -9.93 -15.74 1.33
C MET A 122 -10.25 -14.49 0.52
N PHE A 123 -11.49 -14.34 0.04
CA PHE A 123 -11.92 -13.11 -0.63
C PHE A 123 -11.80 -11.89 0.28
N PHE A 124 -12.32 -11.96 1.51
CA PHE A 124 -12.20 -10.86 2.48
C PHE A 124 -10.75 -10.59 2.89
N CYS A 125 -9.91 -11.62 2.98
CA CYS A 125 -8.47 -11.44 3.17
C CYS A 125 -7.87 -10.61 2.02
N GLY A 126 -8.11 -11.01 0.77
CA GLY A 126 -7.62 -10.30 -0.41
C GLY A 126 -8.09 -8.85 -0.44
N LEU A 127 -9.37 -8.63 -0.13
CA LEU A 127 -9.97 -7.30 -0.05
C LEU A 127 -9.27 -6.41 0.98
N LEU A 128 -9.03 -6.93 2.19
CA LEU A 128 -8.35 -6.20 3.27
C LEU A 128 -6.88 -5.90 2.95
N ILE A 129 -6.16 -6.86 2.35
CA ILE A 129 -4.77 -6.65 1.91
C ILE A 129 -4.72 -5.63 0.75
N GLY A 130 -5.70 -5.62 -0.14
CA GLY A 130 -5.83 -4.61 -1.19
C GLY A 130 -6.12 -3.22 -0.63
N LEU A 131 -6.97 -3.12 0.40
CA LEU A 131 -7.19 -1.87 1.13
C LEU A 131 -5.92 -1.42 1.87
N ALA A 132 -5.17 -2.35 2.47
CA ALA A 132 -3.88 -2.03 3.09
C ALA A 132 -2.88 -1.49 2.05
N PHE A 133 -2.83 -2.09 0.85
CA PHE A 133 -2.04 -1.55 -0.26
C PHE A 133 -2.47 -0.11 -0.63
N LEU A 134 -3.77 0.17 -0.67
CA LEU A 134 -4.28 1.52 -0.91
C LEU A 134 -4.02 2.53 0.23
N THR A 135 -3.47 2.10 1.37
CA THR A 135 -2.96 3.00 2.41
C THR A 135 -1.46 3.17 2.30
N HIS A 136 -0.73 2.08 2.02
CA HIS A 136 0.72 2.08 2.01
C HIS A 136 1.24 1.09 0.95
N PRO A 137 2.20 1.49 0.10
CA PRO A 137 2.67 0.67 -1.02
C PRO A 137 3.22 -0.70 -0.60
N LEU A 138 3.77 -0.80 0.62
CA LEU A 138 4.29 -2.07 1.18
C LEU A 138 3.24 -3.18 1.27
N GLY A 139 1.94 -2.85 1.26
CA GLY A 139 0.87 -3.84 1.29
C GLY A 139 0.90 -4.85 0.13
N VAL A 140 1.45 -4.46 -1.03
CA VAL A 140 1.51 -5.33 -2.21
C VAL A 140 2.41 -6.55 -2.02
N SER A 141 3.46 -6.41 -1.21
CA SER A 141 4.46 -7.47 -0.97
C SER A 141 3.87 -8.69 -0.27
N PHE A 142 2.78 -8.53 0.47
CA PHE A 142 2.15 -9.63 1.21
C PHE A 142 1.28 -10.53 0.34
N MET A 143 0.75 -10.02 -0.78
CA MET A 143 -0.08 -10.80 -1.68
C MET A 143 0.64 -12.05 -2.23
N PRO A 144 1.84 -11.95 -2.86
CA PRO A 144 2.55 -13.13 -3.35
C PRO A 144 2.94 -14.09 -2.21
N LEU A 145 3.31 -13.56 -1.04
CA LEU A 145 3.64 -14.38 0.14
C LEU A 145 2.47 -15.27 0.57
N LEU A 146 1.24 -14.72 0.59
CA LEU A 146 0.05 -15.49 0.95
C LEU A 146 -0.29 -16.57 -0.08
N VAL A 147 -0.15 -16.29 -1.37
CA VAL A 147 -0.39 -17.28 -2.43
C VAL A 147 0.65 -18.42 -2.36
N VAL A 148 1.92 -18.08 -2.20
CA VAL A 148 3.01 -19.04 -2.06
C VAL A 148 2.82 -19.91 -0.82
N PHE A 149 2.42 -19.30 0.31
CA PHE A 149 2.08 -20.04 1.51
C PHE A 149 0.92 -21.03 1.27
N LEU A 150 -0.16 -20.60 0.61
CA LEU A 150 -1.27 -21.48 0.26
C LEU A 150 -0.82 -22.66 -0.63
N PHE A 151 0.08 -22.40 -1.57
CA PHE A 151 0.62 -23.42 -2.46
C PHE A 151 1.39 -24.50 -1.68
N PHE A 152 2.37 -24.10 -0.86
CA PHE A 152 3.15 -25.04 -0.05
C PHE A 152 2.29 -25.80 0.96
N ALA A 153 1.35 -25.11 1.63
CA ALA A 153 0.48 -25.73 2.61
C ALA A 153 -0.45 -26.80 1.98
N GLN A 154 -0.89 -26.58 0.74
CA GLN A 154 -1.68 -27.56 -0.01
C GLN A 154 -0.84 -28.77 -0.42
N PHE A 155 0.42 -28.56 -0.82
CA PHE A 155 1.32 -29.62 -1.29
C PHE A 155 1.81 -30.52 -0.15
N SER A 156 2.09 -29.94 1.02
CA SER A 156 2.51 -30.69 2.22
C SER A 156 1.41 -31.63 2.76
N SER A 157 0.14 -31.37 2.45
CA SER A 157 -0.99 -32.14 2.99
C SER A 157 -1.24 -33.50 2.29
N GLY A 158 -0.48 -33.87 1.25
CA GLY A 158 -0.53 -35.19 0.58
C GLY A 158 -1.84 -35.55 -0.16
N LYS A 159 -2.94 -34.82 0.09
CA LYS A 159 -4.26 -34.96 -0.56
C LYS A 159 -4.49 -33.77 -1.49
N THR A 160 -3.79 -33.76 -2.62
CA THR A 160 -3.81 -32.61 -3.54
C THR A 160 -5.14 -32.50 -4.28
N ARG A 161 -6.06 -31.68 -3.76
CA ARG A 161 -7.20 -31.16 -4.54
C ARG A 161 -6.85 -29.83 -5.18
N TRP A 162 -6.20 -29.86 -6.35
CA TRP A 162 -5.81 -28.66 -7.13
C TRP A 162 -6.98 -27.68 -7.32
N ARG A 163 -8.19 -28.18 -7.59
CA ARG A 163 -9.40 -27.33 -7.71
C ARG A 163 -9.65 -26.46 -6.47
N SER A 164 -9.45 -27.01 -5.27
CA SER A 164 -9.67 -26.27 -4.02
C SER A 164 -8.62 -25.20 -3.77
N PHE A 165 -7.37 -25.45 -4.19
CA PHE A 165 -6.31 -24.45 -4.17
C PHE A 165 -6.63 -23.32 -5.14
N LEU A 166 -6.93 -23.65 -6.40
CA LEU A 166 -7.24 -22.67 -7.44
C LEU A 166 -8.41 -21.77 -7.05
N LEU A 167 -9.50 -22.32 -6.51
CA LEU A 167 -10.65 -21.51 -6.06
C LEU A 167 -10.29 -20.56 -4.91
N ARG A 168 -9.42 -20.98 -3.98
CA ARG A 168 -9.02 -20.15 -2.84
C ARG A 168 -8.01 -19.08 -3.23
N ALA A 169 -7.05 -19.43 -4.08
CA ALA A 169 -6.10 -18.49 -4.66
C ALA A 169 -6.84 -17.47 -5.54
N ALA A 170 -7.76 -17.93 -6.39
CA ALA A 170 -8.60 -17.04 -7.21
C ALA A 170 -9.44 -16.11 -6.33
N ALA A 171 -10.09 -16.61 -5.28
CA ALA A 171 -10.85 -15.75 -4.37
C ALA A 171 -9.97 -14.66 -3.70
N LEU A 172 -8.75 -15.03 -3.28
CA LEU A 172 -7.77 -14.10 -2.70
C LEU A 172 -7.35 -13.02 -3.71
N VAL A 173 -6.96 -13.45 -4.92
CA VAL A 173 -6.55 -12.55 -6.02
C VAL A 173 -7.71 -11.63 -6.39
N LEU A 174 -8.92 -12.17 -6.56
CA LEU A 174 -10.11 -11.40 -6.91
C LEU A 174 -10.44 -10.33 -5.87
N GLY A 175 -10.37 -10.67 -4.58
CA GLY A 175 -10.58 -9.69 -3.50
C GLY A 175 -9.55 -8.55 -3.56
N PHE A 176 -8.27 -8.89 -3.76
CA PHE A 176 -7.19 -7.91 -3.87
C PHE A 176 -7.35 -7.02 -5.10
N SER A 177 -7.54 -7.63 -6.28
CA SER A 177 -7.70 -6.91 -7.53
C SER A 177 -8.91 -5.99 -7.51
N LEU A 178 -10.05 -6.43 -6.96
CA LEU A 178 -11.26 -5.61 -6.87
C LEU A 178 -11.03 -4.33 -6.06
N SER A 179 -10.30 -4.42 -4.95
CA SER A 179 -9.94 -3.25 -4.14
C SER A 179 -8.99 -2.32 -4.89
N CYS A 180 -7.96 -2.86 -5.56
CA CYS A 180 -6.91 -2.06 -6.20
C CYS A 180 -7.30 -1.46 -7.56
N LEU A 181 -8.29 -2.05 -8.25
CA LEU A 181 -8.66 -1.69 -9.62
C LEU A 181 -8.98 -0.20 -9.81
N PRO A 182 -9.77 0.47 -8.96
CA PRO A 182 -10.05 1.89 -9.13
C PRO A 182 -8.80 2.75 -9.12
N PHE A 183 -7.83 2.41 -8.28
CA PHE A 183 -6.56 3.14 -8.19
C PHE A 183 -5.67 2.88 -9.41
N TRP A 184 -5.59 1.64 -9.90
CA TRP A 184 -4.84 1.34 -11.11
C TRP A 184 -5.44 1.99 -12.36
N VAL A 185 -6.78 2.09 -12.44
CA VAL A 185 -7.45 2.83 -13.52
C VAL A 185 -7.13 4.32 -13.46
N TYR A 186 -7.16 4.93 -12.27
CA TYR A 186 -6.71 6.31 -12.07
C TYR A 186 -5.26 6.50 -12.49
N LEU A 187 -4.38 5.60 -12.05
CA LEU A 187 -2.94 5.68 -12.32
C LEU A 187 -2.63 5.51 -13.81
N HIS A 188 -3.32 4.61 -14.50
CA HIS A 188 -3.23 4.49 -15.96
C HIS A 188 -3.75 5.74 -16.68
N GLY A 189 -4.81 6.37 -16.17
CA GLY A 189 -5.34 7.61 -16.72
C GLY A 189 -4.38 8.80 -16.61
N VAL A 190 -3.63 8.88 -15.50
CA VAL A 190 -2.65 9.95 -15.27
C VAL A 190 -1.32 9.67 -15.98
N ALA A 191 -0.79 8.46 -15.89
CA ALA A 191 0.54 8.13 -16.37
C ALA A 191 0.58 7.57 -17.81
N GLY A 192 -0.57 7.21 -18.39
CA GLY A 192 -0.66 6.62 -19.73
C GLY A 192 -0.11 5.19 -19.86
N ASN A 193 0.39 4.59 -18.77
CA ASN A 193 0.97 3.25 -18.70
C ASN A 193 0.44 2.48 -17.47
N TRP A 194 0.35 1.15 -17.55
CA TRP A 194 -0.06 0.31 -16.40
C TRP A 194 1.08 0.16 -15.40
N GLN A 195 0.83 0.51 -14.13
CA GLN A 195 1.85 0.43 -13.08
C GLN A 195 1.26 -0.05 -11.76
N LEU A 196 2.14 -0.62 -10.93
CA LEU A 196 1.74 -1.22 -9.67
C LEU A 196 1.49 -0.15 -8.60
N SER A 197 2.33 0.89 -8.52
CA SER A 197 2.30 1.98 -7.53
C SER A 197 2.94 3.24 -8.13
N GLY A 198 2.54 4.45 -7.73
CA GLY A 198 3.19 5.67 -8.24
C GLY A 198 4.63 5.86 -7.76
N SER A 199 5.05 5.19 -6.67
CA SER A 199 6.46 5.10 -6.28
C SER A 199 7.30 4.28 -7.27
N SER A 200 6.67 3.50 -8.15
CA SER A 200 7.35 2.73 -9.20
C SER A 200 7.63 3.55 -10.47
N HIS A 201 7.40 4.88 -10.44
CA HIS A 201 7.57 5.77 -11.57
C HIS A 201 8.76 6.73 -11.39
N TYR A 202 9.56 6.85 -12.45
CA TYR A 202 10.47 7.93 -12.87
C TYR A 202 11.19 8.75 -11.79
N LYS A 203 10.49 9.47 -10.90
CA LYS A 203 11.04 10.52 -10.04
C LYS A 203 12.22 10.07 -9.19
N ASP A 204 12.09 9.02 -8.37
CA ASP A 204 13.22 8.55 -7.56
C ASP A 204 14.38 7.99 -8.39
N LEU A 205 14.09 7.46 -9.58
CA LEU A 205 15.08 6.77 -10.39
C LEU A 205 15.83 7.70 -11.35
N THR A 206 15.19 8.73 -11.90
CA THR A 206 15.89 9.78 -12.64
C THR A 206 16.72 10.65 -11.74
N LEU A 207 16.26 10.95 -10.52
CA LEU A 207 17.12 11.63 -9.54
C LEU A 207 18.37 10.78 -9.27
N ARG A 208 18.22 9.46 -9.15
CA ARG A 208 19.35 8.52 -9.03
C ARG A 208 20.20 8.40 -10.30
N LEU A 209 19.61 8.45 -11.49
CA LEU A 209 20.37 8.43 -12.75
C LEU A 209 21.16 9.73 -12.94
N ASP A 210 20.58 10.87 -12.61
CA ASP A 210 21.26 12.17 -12.66
C ASP A 210 22.40 12.22 -11.62
N GLN A 211 22.23 11.59 -10.45
CA GLN A 211 23.32 11.37 -9.47
C GLN A 211 24.40 10.41 -10.00
N VAL A 212 24.01 9.30 -10.64
CA VAL A 212 24.93 8.35 -11.29
C VAL A 212 25.72 9.02 -12.42
N ASP A 213 25.11 9.96 -13.13
CA ASP A 213 25.73 10.77 -14.17
C ASP A 213 26.56 11.95 -13.59
N GLY A 214 26.70 12.02 -12.26
CA GLY A 214 27.65 12.89 -11.56
C GLY A 214 27.08 14.20 -11.00
N MET A 215 25.76 14.42 -11.05
CA MET A 215 25.15 15.62 -10.46
C MET A 215 25.15 15.55 -8.93
N PRO A 216 25.58 16.63 -8.22
CA PRO A 216 25.48 16.70 -6.76
C PRO A 216 24.03 16.55 -6.28
N GLU A 217 23.81 15.83 -5.19
CA GLU A 217 22.48 15.54 -4.65
C GLU A 217 21.64 16.81 -4.40
N GLY A 218 22.27 17.88 -3.88
CA GLY A 218 21.59 19.15 -3.64
C GLY A 218 21.07 19.80 -4.92
N GLU A 219 21.78 19.67 -6.04
CA GLU A 219 21.40 20.23 -7.34
C GLU A 219 20.26 19.42 -7.97
N VAL A 220 20.33 18.10 -7.83
CA VAL A 220 19.27 17.17 -8.27
C VAL A 220 17.96 17.44 -7.53
N ILE A 221 18.02 17.60 -6.20
CA ILE A 221 16.85 17.96 -5.38
C ILE A 221 16.34 19.36 -5.77
N PHE A 222 17.22 20.34 -5.92
CA PHE A 222 16.83 21.71 -6.26
C PHE A 222 16.12 21.77 -7.62
N LYS A 223 16.69 21.15 -8.66
CA LYS A 223 16.10 21.10 -10.01
C LYS A 223 14.77 20.34 -10.03
N TYR A 224 14.65 19.31 -9.18
CA TYR A 224 13.40 18.59 -8.98
C TYR A 224 12.33 19.45 -8.30
N MET A 225 12.70 20.21 -7.26
CA MET A 225 11.77 21.16 -6.63
C MET A 225 11.39 22.27 -7.60
N GLU A 226 12.34 22.80 -8.35
CA GLU A 226 12.11 23.83 -9.37
C GLU A 226 11.13 23.36 -10.46
N THR A 227 11.25 22.11 -10.92
CA THR A 227 10.29 21.51 -11.88
C THR A 227 8.90 21.27 -11.28
N ILE A 228 8.76 21.08 -9.96
CA ILE A 228 7.45 21.01 -9.29
C ILE A 228 6.77 22.38 -9.23
N PHE A 229 7.53 23.43 -8.90
CA PHE A 229 6.99 24.79 -8.75
C PHE A 229 6.86 25.55 -10.07
N ASN A 230 7.73 25.22 -11.03
CA ASN A 230 7.83 25.88 -12.32
C ASN A 230 7.97 24.79 -13.40
N PRO A 231 6.87 24.10 -13.74
CA PRO A 231 6.92 23.04 -14.73
C PRO A 231 7.40 23.63 -16.06
N PRO A 232 8.53 23.17 -16.63
CA PRO A 232 8.94 23.63 -17.95
C PRO A 232 7.82 23.33 -18.94
N ASP A 233 7.64 24.18 -19.96
CA ASP A 233 6.81 23.85 -21.12
C ASP A 233 7.18 22.43 -21.55
N ALA A 234 6.20 21.52 -21.43
CA ALA A 234 6.43 20.08 -21.40
C ALA A 234 7.44 19.66 -22.48
N ASP A 235 8.63 19.24 -22.08
CA ASP A 235 9.57 18.62 -23.02
C ASP A 235 9.02 17.21 -23.34
N VAL A 236 8.13 17.18 -24.34
CA VAL A 236 7.32 16.03 -24.79
C VAL A 236 8.19 14.82 -25.18
N THR A 237 9.50 15.01 -25.29
CA THR A 237 10.46 13.98 -25.70
C THR A 237 10.84 13.01 -24.57
N ARG A 238 10.72 13.39 -23.28
CA ARG A 238 10.96 12.48 -22.15
C ARG A 238 9.68 11.70 -21.80
N ARG A 239 9.43 10.62 -22.52
CA ARG A 239 8.34 9.68 -22.19
C ARG A 239 8.64 9.00 -20.84
N GLU A 240 7.78 9.22 -19.85
CA GLU A 240 7.92 8.66 -18.50
C GLU A 240 7.81 7.12 -18.55
N MET A 241 8.86 6.41 -18.12
CA MET A 241 8.89 4.95 -18.08
C MET A 241 8.65 4.42 -16.66
N GLY A 242 7.85 3.37 -16.54
CA GLY A 242 7.66 2.64 -15.27
C GLY A 242 8.84 1.71 -14.96
N MET A 243 9.01 1.30 -13.70
CA MET A 243 10.07 0.36 -13.29
C MET A 243 10.04 -0.97 -14.06
N SER A 244 8.85 -1.50 -14.35
CA SER A 244 8.69 -2.70 -15.17
C SER A 244 9.11 -2.46 -16.63
N GLU A 245 8.79 -1.29 -17.17
CA GLU A 245 9.18 -0.91 -18.52
C GLU A 245 10.70 -0.71 -18.63
N LEU A 246 11.33 -0.07 -17.64
CA LEU A 246 12.78 0.10 -17.60
C LEU A 246 13.50 -1.24 -17.45
N ALA A 247 13.05 -2.12 -16.55
CA ALA A 247 13.65 -3.44 -16.36
C ALA A 247 13.57 -4.29 -17.63
N LEU A 248 12.48 -4.16 -18.40
CA LEU A 248 12.25 -4.92 -19.63
C LEU A 248 12.90 -4.30 -20.87
N ARG A 249 12.93 -2.97 -20.98
CA ARG A 249 13.40 -2.26 -22.19
C ARG A 249 14.82 -1.69 -22.06
N HIS A 250 15.31 -1.44 -20.85
CA HIS A 250 16.62 -0.82 -20.59
C HIS A 250 17.35 -1.46 -19.40
N PRO A 251 17.68 -2.77 -19.47
CA PRO A 251 18.35 -3.49 -18.39
C PRO A 251 19.71 -2.87 -18.00
N ASP A 252 20.42 -2.28 -18.96
CA ASP A 252 21.73 -1.66 -18.73
C ASP A 252 21.67 -0.43 -17.82
N ARG A 253 20.58 0.35 -17.90
CA ARG A 253 20.35 1.51 -17.02
C ARG A 253 20.06 1.06 -15.59
N LEU A 254 19.25 0.00 -15.46
CA LEU A 254 18.93 -0.59 -14.15
C LEU A 254 20.20 -1.11 -13.46
N MET A 255 21.08 -1.79 -14.18
CA MET A 255 22.34 -2.31 -13.63
C MET A 255 23.28 -1.20 -13.14
N ARG A 256 23.32 -0.05 -13.82
CA ARG A 256 24.08 1.12 -13.36
C ARG A 256 23.59 1.66 -12.02
N ILE A 257 22.27 1.79 -11.88
CA ILE A 257 21.65 2.25 -10.63
C ILE A 257 21.94 1.27 -9.49
N VAL A 258 21.85 -0.04 -9.75
CA VAL A 258 22.13 -1.06 -8.73
C VAL A 258 23.60 -1.00 -8.28
N ARG A 259 24.55 -0.89 -9.21
CA ARG A 259 25.98 -0.77 -8.86
C ARG A 259 26.27 0.46 -8.00
N PHE A 260 25.73 1.61 -8.37
CA PHE A 260 25.91 2.85 -7.61
C PHE A 260 25.38 2.78 -6.17
N ASN A 261 24.37 1.95 -5.88
CA ASN A 261 23.87 1.77 -4.51
C ASN A 261 24.68 0.74 -3.69
N LEU A 262 25.61 0.03 -4.33
CA LEU A 262 26.47 -0.98 -3.69
C LEU A 262 27.89 -0.48 -3.42
N GLU A 263 28.28 0.64 -4.04
CA GLU A 263 29.51 1.39 -3.79
C GLU A 263 29.31 2.38 -2.63
#